data_AF-A0A948S1F2-F1
#
_entry.id   AF-A0A948S1F2-F1
#
_cell.length_a   1.000
_cell.length_b   1.000
_cell.length_c   1.000
_cell.angle_alpha   90.00
_cell.angle_beta   90.00
_cell.angle_gamma   90.00
#
_symmetry.space_group_name_H-M   'P 1'
#
loop_
_entity.id
_entity.type
_entity.pdbx_description
1 polymer ?
#
loop_
_entity_poly.entity_id
_entity_poly.type
_entity_poly.pdbx_seq_one_letter_code
_entity_poly.pdbx_strand_id
1 'polypeptide(L)'
;MTRLMLEQGRVDDFIRHLQAQRPVYAPRRKGQSSYVFAPVDDPNDVVLDYPRTLHSVKKYFLPPREELLNFNLKANSYGQPEIETANAIMLGVHSYDMHAVLRLDYNLAKGNKERNYFARRQGTLFIGVSFSPDKFHFSGSLGISPYDTTGFDLFLYKVDKGFALEIITAMGEKLLSGFDLPALGVPLPPHGEFQQHIYVPQSKLSEVFDHSQENAVWEEEAARCVSCGTCNMVCPTCYCFDVEDEVDVRVVEGTRNRRWDACMLRDFTEVAGGEVFRHKSAARQRHRVYRKFKYISDHTGEPWCVGCGRCTAYCTANISIVSIVNRLVNDYEKDSTARLPQTQPIIDRAREGHSDPAGEAKDLYSPVMAEIKSVQQMTDLEKLFEIQLPDGAELNHKPGQFVELSLFGAGEAPISISSSPAKKGVFDLGIRKVGRLTEMMHRLQPGDRVGIRGPFGNGFDLEKLKGKDVLIIAGGIGLVPLRSLINTVIADREAYGRLIICYGSKSDQELLFGNERKMWDEDPSIEFHVTVDRGSPDWTGKIGVITTLIPELALDLERTIACICGPPIMYRFVLLALKSKRFPEENIYLSLERRMKCGVGKCGHCQINNSYVCQDGPVYHYPAIKGLKEAL
;
A
#
# COMPACT_ATOMS: atom_id res chain seq x y z
N MET A 1 -27.12 -7.08 32.22
CA MET A 1 -26.30 -8.12 31.55
C MET A 1 -25.91 -9.14 32.60
N THR A 2 -26.24 -10.41 32.37
CA THR A 2 -25.95 -11.50 33.32
C THR A 2 -24.51 -11.92 33.15
N ARG A 3 -23.69 -11.79 34.20
CA ARG A 3 -22.32 -12.32 34.22
C ARG A 3 -22.33 -13.68 34.88
N LEU A 4 -21.47 -14.58 34.40
CA LEU A 4 -21.33 -15.94 34.89
C LEU A 4 -19.96 -16.10 35.57
N MET A 5 -19.85 -16.94 36.57
CA MET A 5 -18.60 -17.19 37.29
C MET A 5 -17.88 -18.40 36.72
N LEU A 6 -16.72 -18.19 36.13
CA LEU A 6 -15.77 -19.24 35.74
C LEU A 6 -14.67 -19.33 36.80
N GLU A 7 -14.84 -20.27 37.73
CA GLU A 7 -13.83 -20.53 38.78
C GLU A 7 -12.52 -21.01 38.17
N GLN A 8 -11.39 -20.66 38.81
CA GLN A 8 -10.06 -21.02 38.31
C GLN A 8 -9.89 -22.53 38.06
N GLY A 9 -10.49 -23.38 38.90
CA GLY A 9 -10.44 -24.84 38.75
C GLY A 9 -11.25 -25.40 37.58
N ARG A 10 -12.11 -24.59 36.95
CA ARG A 10 -12.95 -24.98 35.80
C ARG A 10 -12.46 -24.42 34.47
N VAL A 11 -11.36 -23.68 34.46
CA VAL A 11 -10.80 -23.07 33.24
C VAL A 11 -10.37 -24.14 32.24
N ASP A 12 -9.74 -25.23 32.70
CA ASP A 12 -9.31 -26.31 31.82
C ASP A 12 -10.50 -27.05 31.20
N ASP A 13 -11.55 -27.31 31.98
CA ASP A 13 -12.78 -27.92 31.50
C ASP A 13 -13.47 -27.03 30.47
N PHE A 14 -13.48 -25.71 30.71
CA PHE A 14 -13.99 -24.74 29.75
C PHE A 14 -13.20 -24.77 28.44
N ILE A 15 -11.87 -24.83 28.50
CA ILE A 15 -11.02 -24.94 27.30
C ILE A 15 -11.30 -26.25 26.55
N ARG A 16 -11.42 -27.40 27.25
CA ARG A 16 -11.78 -28.69 26.63
C ARG A 16 -13.15 -28.64 25.97
N HIS A 17 -14.12 -27.96 26.60
CA HIS A 17 -15.45 -27.74 26.05
C HIS A 17 -15.41 -26.94 24.73
N LEU A 18 -14.55 -25.92 24.65
CA LEU A 18 -14.34 -25.16 23.40
C LEU A 18 -13.62 -26.02 22.33
N GLN A 19 -12.59 -26.78 22.72
CA GLN A 19 -11.84 -27.67 21.81
C GLN A 19 -12.72 -28.76 21.18
N ALA A 20 -13.76 -29.23 21.88
CA ALA A 20 -14.71 -30.20 21.35
C ALA A 20 -15.57 -29.63 20.20
N GLN A 21 -15.67 -28.30 20.08
CA GLN A 21 -16.48 -27.64 19.06
C GLN A 21 -15.63 -27.17 17.87
N ARG A 22 -14.46 -26.58 18.14
CA ARG A 22 -13.59 -25.93 17.13
C ARG A 22 -12.13 -25.94 17.59
N PRO A 23 -11.16 -25.84 16.65
CA PRO A 23 -9.76 -25.59 17.00
C PRO A 23 -9.63 -24.32 17.86
N VAL A 24 -8.93 -24.42 18.99
CA VAL A 24 -8.70 -23.30 19.92
C VAL A 24 -7.26 -22.83 19.81
N TYR A 25 -7.09 -21.51 19.68
CA TYR A 25 -5.80 -20.83 19.73
C TYR A 25 -5.79 -19.91 20.94
N ALA A 26 -4.77 -20.00 21.77
CA ALA A 26 -4.68 -19.24 23.00
C ALA A 26 -3.24 -18.77 23.28
N PRO A 27 -3.04 -17.75 24.14
CA PRO A 27 -1.72 -17.36 24.61
C PRO A 27 -1.03 -18.51 25.37
N ARG A 28 0.16 -18.89 24.92
CA ARG A 28 1.05 -19.87 25.57
C ARG A 28 2.39 -19.21 25.88
N ARG A 29 3.04 -19.63 26.96
CA ARG A 29 4.40 -19.18 27.30
C ARG A 29 5.40 -19.70 26.25
N LYS A 30 6.27 -18.84 25.75
CA LYS A 30 7.37 -19.16 24.84
C LYS A 30 8.68 -18.67 25.45
N GLY A 31 9.49 -19.59 25.96
CA GLY A 31 10.70 -19.26 26.72
C GLY A 31 10.38 -18.68 28.10
N GLN A 32 11.27 -17.86 28.64
CA GLN A 32 11.18 -17.42 30.05
C GLN A 32 10.17 -16.29 30.29
N SER A 33 10.02 -15.36 29.34
CA SER A 33 9.31 -14.08 29.56
C SER A 33 8.39 -13.65 28.42
N SER A 34 8.22 -14.47 27.38
CA SER A 34 7.42 -14.12 26.20
C SER A 34 6.20 -15.02 26.05
N TYR A 35 5.17 -14.49 25.39
CA TYR A 35 3.93 -15.20 25.11
C TYR A 35 3.65 -15.20 23.61
N VAL A 36 3.00 -16.24 23.10
CA VAL A 36 2.56 -16.34 21.71
C VAL A 36 1.18 -16.94 21.65
N PHE A 37 0.33 -16.48 20.73
CA PHE A 37 -0.82 -17.30 20.36
C PHE A 37 -0.32 -18.53 19.61
N ALA A 38 -0.81 -19.70 19.98
CA ALA A 38 -0.54 -20.98 19.34
C ALA A 38 -1.77 -21.91 19.50
N PRO A 39 -1.87 -22.97 18.69
CA PRO A 39 -2.85 -24.04 18.93
C PRO A 39 -2.75 -24.55 20.37
N VAL A 40 -3.90 -24.86 20.96
CA VAL A 40 -3.99 -25.47 22.29
C VAL A 40 -4.11 -26.98 22.13
N ASP A 41 -3.07 -27.69 22.54
CA ASP A 41 -3.07 -29.16 22.64
C ASP A 41 -3.45 -29.59 24.07
N ASP A 42 -2.79 -29.00 25.07
CA ASP A 42 -3.08 -29.16 26.49
C ASP A 42 -3.62 -27.83 27.07
N PRO A 43 -4.83 -27.81 27.68
CA PRO A 43 -5.37 -26.66 28.39
C PRO A 43 -4.42 -26.05 29.43
N ASN A 44 -3.58 -26.86 30.09
CA ASN A 44 -2.64 -26.39 31.12
C ASN A 44 -1.59 -25.40 30.59
N ASP A 45 -1.34 -25.40 29.28
CA ASP A 45 -0.36 -24.50 28.66
C ASP A 45 -0.93 -23.09 28.42
N VAL A 46 -2.24 -22.91 28.59
CA VAL A 46 -2.92 -21.64 28.32
C VAL A 46 -2.69 -20.65 29.46
N VAL A 47 -2.23 -19.46 29.11
CA VAL A 47 -1.96 -18.37 30.06
C VAL A 47 -2.88 -17.20 29.76
N LEU A 48 -4.00 -17.10 30.48
CA LEU A 48 -4.95 -15.99 30.34
C LEU A 48 -4.51 -14.71 31.05
N ASP A 49 -3.60 -14.82 32.03
CA ASP A 49 -3.00 -13.68 32.72
C ASP A 49 -1.61 -13.37 32.13
N TYR A 50 -1.59 -12.55 31.09
CA TYR A 50 -0.35 -12.19 30.39
C TYR A 50 -0.39 -10.71 29.96
N PRO A 51 0.78 -10.03 29.84
CA PRO A 51 0.80 -8.63 29.44
C PRO A 51 0.56 -8.44 27.93
N ARG A 52 1.34 -9.17 27.11
CA ARG A 52 1.26 -9.14 25.66
C ARG A 52 1.92 -10.37 25.04
N THR A 53 1.51 -10.68 23.82
CA THR A 53 2.19 -11.64 22.95
C THR A 53 3.23 -10.98 22.04
N LEU A 54 4.20 -11.76 21.54
CA LEU A 54 5.19 -11.32 20.54
C LEU A 54 4.50 -10.84 19.25
N HIS A 55 3.61 -11.67 18.71
CA HIS A 55 2.75 -11.35 17.57
C HIS A 55 1.30 -11.40 18.01
N SER A 56 0.49 -10.45 17.52
CA SER A 56 -0.95 -10.51 17.72
C SER A 56 -1.59 -11.63 16.91
N VAL A 57 -2.89 -11.81 17.11
CA VAL A 57 -3.73 -12.74 16.34
C VAL A 57 -3.77 -12.44 14.84
N LYS A 58 -3.25 -11.29 14.37
CA LYS A 58 -3.25 -10.93 12.94
C LYS A 58 -2.65 -12.03 12.05
N LYS A 59 -1.65 -12.78 12.56
CA LYS A 59 -0.93 -13.81 11.80
C LYS A 59 -1.81 -14.98 11.36
N TYR A 60 -2.98 -15.18 11.97
CA TYR A 60 -3.91 -16.24 11.57
C TYR A 60 -4.81 -15.82 10.39
N PHE A 61 -4.96 -14.51 10.18
CA PHE A 61 -5.77 -13.95 9.11
C PHE A 61 -4.89 -13.45 7.96
N LEU A 62 -3.72 -12.89 8.30
CA LEU A 62 -2.71 -12.41 7.39
C LEU A 62 -1.35 -13.04 7.78
N PRO A 63 -1.05 -14.28 7.35
CA PRO A 63 0.16 -14.97 7.78
C PRO A 63 1.44 -14.28 7.27
N PRO A 64 2.59 -14.46 7.95
CA PRO A 64 3.86 -13.83 7.56
C PRO A 64 4.30 -14.19 6.14
N ARG A 65 3.91 -15.37 5.67
CA ARG A 65 4.06 -15.86 4.31
C ARG A 65 2.75 -16.52 3.91
N GLU A 66 2.26 -16.19 2.72
CA GLU A 66 1.06 -16.78 2.16
C GLU A 66 1.28 -17.07 0.68
N GLU A 67 0.92 -18.28 0.25
CA GLU A 67 0.85 -18.62 -1.16
C GLU A 67 -0.37 -17.94 -1.81
N LEU A 68 -0.14 -17.26 -2.93
CA LEU A 68 -1.17 -16.63 -3.75
C LEU A 68 -1.51 -17.47 -4.98
N LEU A 69 -0.50 -18.08 -5.61
CA LEU A 69 -0.64 -18.93 -6.79
C LEU A 69 0.39 -20.06 -6.74
N ASN A 70 0.05 -21.20 -7.33
CA ASN A 70 1.00 -22.22 -7.77
C ASN A 70 1.06 -22.23 -9.30
N PHE A 71 2.21 -22.56 -9.88
CA PHE A 71 2.38 -22.62 -11.32
C PHE A 71 3.32 -23.76 -11.75
N ASN A 72 3.10 -24.24 -12.97
CA ASN A 72 3.95 -25.21 -13.64
C ASN A 72 4.50 -24.60 -14.94
N LEU A 73 5.81 -24.44 -14.99
CA LEU A 73 6.53 -23.81 -16.09
C LEU A 73 6.54 -24.68 -17.36
N LYS A 74 6.53 -26.01 -17.22
CA LYS A 74 6.48 -26.94 -18.37
C LYS A 74 5.10 -27.01 -18.99
N ALA A 75 4.06 -27.07 -18.16
CA ALA A 75 2.67 -27.11 -18.60
C ALA A 75 2.11 -25.73 -18.95
N ASN A 76 2.83 -24.65 -18.62
CA ASN A 76 2.40 -23.26 -18.78
C ASN A 76 1.00 -23.01 -18.18
N SER A 77 0.84 -23.49 -16.95
CA SER A 77 -0.43 -23.46 -16.21
C SER A 77 -0.21 -22.92 -14.80
N TYR A 78 -1.26 -22.35 -14.21
CA TYR A 78 -1.26 -21.92 -12.82
C TYR A 78 -2.58 -22.26 -12.15
N GLY A 79 -2.57 -22.33 -10.83
CA GLY A 79 -3.72 -22.58 -9.98
C GLY A 79 -3.67 -21.72 -8.72
N GLN A 80 -4.79 -21.70 -8.01
CA GLN A 80 -4.87 -21.05 -6.70
C GLN A 80 -4.76 -22.11 -5.61
N PRO A 81 -4.05 -21.84 -4.51
CA PRO A 81 -4.06 -22.73 -3.36
C PRO A 81 -5.46 -22.74 -2.71
N GLU A 82 -5.85 -23.91 -2.19
CA GLU A 82 -6.99 -23.98 -1.28
C GLU A 82 -6.68 -23.23 0.01
N ILE A 83 -7.64 -22.44 0.47
CA ILE A 83 -7.47 -21.62 1.66
C ILE A 83 -8.10 -22.36 2.81
N GLU A 84 -7.28 -22.78 3.76
CA GLU A 84 -7.75 -23.38 5.00
C GLU A 84 -8.58 -22.34 5.78
N THR A 85 -9.90 -22.51 5.81
CA THR A 85 -10.82 -21.64 6.55
C THR A 85 -10.61 -21.85 8.03
N ALA A 86 -10.29 -20.80 8.78
CA ALA A 86 -9.80 -20.98 10.14
C ALA A 86 -10.84 -21.59 11.09
N ASN A 87 -12.16 -21.37 10.91
CA ASN A 87 -13.25 -21.93 11.73
C ASN A 87 -12.86 -22.18 13.22
N ALA A 88 -12.17 -21.21 13.82
CA ALA A 88 -11.43 -21.39 15.08
C ALA A 88 -11.95 -20.48 16.18
N ILE A 89 -11.54 -20.76 17.41
CA ILE A 89 -11.78 -19.91 18.57
C ILE A 89 -10.44 -19.29 18.98
N MET A 90 -10.38 -17.97 18.99
CA MET A 90 -9.24 -17.21 19.51
C MET A 90 -9.53 -16.85 20.98
N LEU A 91 -8.97 -17.61 21.90
CA LEU A 91 -9.19 -17.48 23.35
C LEU A 91 -8.13 -16.57 24.00
N GLY A 92 -8.56 -15.69 24.89
CA GLY A 92 -7.68 -14.83 25.69
C GLY A 92 -7.16 -13.64 24.89
N VAL A 93 -7.93 -13.13 23.94
CA VAL A 93 -7.54 -11.96 23.13
C VAL A 93 -7.77 -10.66 23.89
N HIS A 94 -6.78 -9.78 23.94
CA HIS A 94 -6.96 -8.46 24.55
C HIS A 94 -7.70 -7.49 23.62
N SER A 95 -8.44 -6.54 24.20
CA SER A 95 -9.24 -5.57 23.45
C SER A 95 -8.45 -4.80 22.38
N TYR A 96 -7.21 -4.39 22.66
CA TYR A 96 -6.36 -3.70 21.67
C TYR A 96 -6.01 -4.55 20.45
N ASP A 97 -5.92 -5.88 20.60
CA ASP A 97 -5.67 -6.78 19.47
C ASP A 97 -6.95 -7.01 18.67
N MET A 98 -8.12 -7.02 19.33
CA MET A 98 -9.41 -7.07 18.65
C MET A 98 -9.67 -5.80 17.83
N HIS A 99 -9.42 -4.63 18.40
CA HIS A 99 -9.42 -3.36 17.66
C HIS A 99 -8.46 -3.35 16.48
N ALA A 100 -7.31 -4.03 16.60
CA ALA A 100 -6.40 -4.16 15.47
C ALA A 100 -6.98 -5.06 14.37
N VAL A 101 -7.67 -6.15 14.72
CA VAL A 101 -8.39 -6.99 13.76
C VAL A 101 -9.48 -6.18 13.06
N LEU A 102 -10.31 -5.43 13.79
CA LEU A 102 -11.38 -4.60 13.21
C LEU A 102 -10.84 -3.54 12.25
N ARG A 103 -9.68 -2.95 12.56
CA ARG A 103 -8.99 -2.03 11.64
C ARG A 103 -8.49 -2.74 10.38
N LEU A 104 -7.90 -3.94 10.52
CA LEU A 104 -7.52 -4.74 9.36
C LEU A 104 -8.75 -5.14 8.52
N ASP A 105 -9.87 -5.50 9.14
CA ASP A 105 -11.15 -5.78 8.47
C ASP A 105 -11.55 -4.59 7.60
N TYR A 106 -11.52 -3.35 8.13
CA TYR A 106 -11.81 -2.13 7.36
C TYR A 106 -10.89 -1.95 6.14
N ASN A 107 -9.56 -2.02 6.34
CA ASN A 107 -8.61 -1.75 5.25
C ASN A 107 -8.61 -2.86 4.18
N LEU A 108 -8.80 -4.12 4.59
CA LEU A 108 -8.79 -5.24 3.67
C LEU A 108 -10.13 -5.41 2.96
N ALA A 109 -11.24 -4.90 3.50
CA ALA A 109 -12.52 -4.78 2.81
C ALA A 109 -12.55 -3.66 1.76
N LYS A 110 -12.01 -2.48 2.09
CA LYS A 110 -12.14 -1.26 1.27
C LYS A 110 -11.55 -1.43 -0.14
N GLY A 111 -12.31 -1.04 -1.17
CA GLY A 111 -11.90 -1.10 -2.57
C GLY A 111 -11.79 -2.54 -3.06
N ASN A 112 -10.56 -3.01 -3.29
CA ASN A 112 -10.29 -4.39 -3.69
C ASN A 112 -10.31 -5.33 -2.48
N LYS A 113 -11.44 -6.02 -2.24
CA LYS A 113 -11.63 -6.89 -1.07
C LYS A 113 -10.64 -8.07 -1.06
N GLU A 114 -9.92 -8.24 0.04
CA GLU A 114 -8.88 -9.28 0.17
C GLU A 114 -9.50 -10.66 0.49
N ARG A 115 -9.62 -11.51 -0.54
CA ARG A 115 -10.27 -12.83 -0.42
C ARG A 115 -9.65 -13.72 0.66
N ASN A 116 -8.33 -13.84 0.68
CA ASN A 116 -7.63 -14.82 1.54
C ASN A 116 -7.76 -14.49 3.02
N TYR A 117 -7.67 -13.21 3.35
CA TYR A 117 -7.90 -12.69 4.68
C TYR A 117 -9.33 -12.98 5.14
N PHE A 118 -10.33 -12.63 4.32
CA PHE A 118 -11.73 -12.84 4.71
C PHE A 118 -12.13 -14.32 4.80
N ALA A 119 -11.56 -15.19 3.96
CA ALA A 119 -11.77 -16.63 4.06
C ALA A 119 -11.31 -17.21 5.42
N ARG A 120 -10.22 -16.68 6.00
CA ARG A 120 -9.75 -17.08 7.35
C ARG A 120 -10.49 -16.34 8.46
N ARG A 121 -10.81 -15.07 8.24
CA ARG A 121 -11.50 -14.21 9.19
C ARG A 121 -12.95 -14.64 9.43
N GLN A 122 -13.62 -15.12 8.38
CA GLN A 122 -14.98 -15.62 8.43
C GLN A 122 -15.03 -16.94 9.23
N GLY A 123 -15.96 -17.02 10.19
CA GLY A 123 -16.12 -18.19 11.05
C GLY A 123 -15.15 -18.27 12.24
N THR A 124 -14.24 -17.31 12.40
CA THR A 124 -13.44 -17.19 13.63
C THR A 124 -14.22 -16.49 14.73
N LEU A 125 -14.28 -17.10 15.91
CA LEU A 125 -14.91 -16.56 17.11
C LEU A 125 -13.85 -16.05 18.08
N PHE A 126 -14.17 -14.98 18.81
CA PHE A 126 -13.22 -14.33 19.73
C PHE A 126 -13.72 -14.38 21.17
N ILE A 127 -12.88 -14.90 22.06
CA ILE A 127 -13.10 -14.84 23.50
C ILE A 127 -12.05 -13.90 24.10
N GLY A 128 -12.52 -12.75 24.57
CA GLY A 128 -11.66 -11.72 25.12
C GLY A 128 -11.25 -12.00 26.56
N VAL A 129 -10.13 -11.42 26.99
CA VAL A 129 -9.75 -11.37 28.42
C VAL A 129 -9.32 -9.96 28.80
N SER A 130 -9.76 -9.51 29.97
CA SER A 130 -9.26 -8.27 30.55
C SER A 130 -7.78 -8.37 30.90
N PHE A 131 -7.05 -7.27 30.79
CA PHE A 131 -5.60 -7.25 31.06
C PHE A 131 -5.19 -6.09 31.95
N SER A 132 -4.01 -6.22 32.55
CA SER A 132 -3.31 -5.12 33.21
C SER A 132 -2.24 -4.56 32.27
N PRO A 133 -2.24 -3.24 31.99
CA PRO A 133 -1.23 -2.63 31.13
C PRO A 133 0.17 -2.72 31.75
N ASP A 134 1.18 -2.92 30.91
CA ASP A 134 2.58 -2.84 31.36
C ASP A 134 3.19 -1.47 31.04
N LYS A 135 4.49 -1.30 31.35
CA LYS A 135 5.24 -0.04 31.18
C LYS A 135 5.30 0.53 29.75
N PHE A 136 4.95 -0.24 28.71
CA PHE A 136 5.00 0.21 27.32
C PHE A 136 3.61 0.48 26.72
N HIS A 137 2.55 0.13 27.45
CA HIS A 137 1.18 0.14 26.95
C HIS A 137 0.52 1.51 27.14
N PHE A 138 -0.18 2.01 26.11
CA PHE A 138 -0.87 3.30 26.11
C PHE A 138 -2.24 3.27 25.37
N SER A 139 -2.94 2.13 25.32
CA SER A 139 -4.21 1.99 24.57
C SER A 139 -5.31 2.91 25.10
N GLY A 140 -5.27 3.23 26.39
CA GLY A 140 -6.21 4.19 27.00
C GLY A 140 -6.17 5.57 26.34
N SER A 141 -4.99 6.06 25.92
CA SER A 141 -4.88 7.32 25.16
C SER A 141 -5.49 7.28 23.76
N LEU A 142 -5.83 6.09 23.27
CA LEU A 142 -6.41 5.85 21.95
C LEU A 142 -7.87 5.38 22.06
N GLY A 143 -8.49 5.55 23.23
CA GLY A 143 -9.90 5.21 23.48
C GLY A 143 -10.17 3.73 23.69
N ILE A 144 -9.14 2.88 23.84
CA ILE A 144 -9.33 1.42 23.98
C ILE A 144 -9.11 1.02 25.44
N SER A 145 -10.21 0.67 26.11
CA SER A 145 -10.26 0.21 27.50
C SER A 145 -9.85 -1.28 27.64
N PRO A 146 -9.22 -1.70 28.75
CA PRO A 146 -9.03 -3.12 29.05
C PRO A 146 -10.31 -3.94 29.19
N TYR A 147 -11.46 -3.27 29.38
CA TYR A 147 -12.80 -3.87 29.49
C TYR A 147 -13.66 -3.65 28.25
N ASP A 148 -13.08 -3.17 27.16
CA ASP A 148 -13.80 -3.00 25.91
C ASP A 148 -14.13 -4.36 25.28
N THR A 149 -15.42 -4.63 25.11
CA THR A 149 -15.97 -5.88 24.59
C THR A 149 -16.28 -5.84 23.08
N THR A 150 -15.92 -4.75 22.40
CA THR A 150 -16.17 -4.57 20.96
C THR A 150 -15.50 -5.66 20.13
N GLY A 151 -16.30 -6.38 19.35
CA GLY A 151 -15.82 -7.41 18.42
C GLY A 151 -15.64 -8.82 19.02
N PHE A 152 -15.97 -9.01 20.30
CA PHE A 152 -15.90 -10.32 20.97
C PHE A 152 -17.25 -11.05 20.98
N ASP A 153 -17.20 -12.38 21.11
CA ASP A 153 -18.37 -13.24 21.31
C ASP A 153 -18.62 -13.52 22.80
N LEU A 154 -17.54 -13.74 23.55
CA LEU A 154 -17.51 -13.87 25.00
C LEU A 154 -16.36 -13.00 25.56
N PHE A 155 -16.48 -12.52 26.79
CA PHE A 155 -15.43 -11.74 27.44
C PHE A 155 -15.20 -12.20 28.88
N LEU A 156 -13.93 -12.38 29.26
CA LEU A 156 -13.50 -12.83 30.57
C LEU A 156 -12.88 -11.67 31.36
N TYR A 157 -13.50 -11.26 32.46
CA TYR A 157 -12.92 -10.30 33.40
C TYR A 157 -12.23 -11.02 34.54
N LYS A 158 -10.98 -10.69 34.81
CA LYS A 158 -10.22 -11.28 35.91
C LYS A 158 -10.82 -10.86 37.27
N VAL A 159 -11.08 -11.82 38.14
CA VAL A 159 -11.56 -11.63 39.53
C VAL A 159 -10.76 -12.53 40.48
N ASP A 160 -10.83 -12.29 41.79
CA ASP A 160 -9.99 -12.97 42.78
C ASP A 160 -10.01 -14.52 42.72
N LYS A 161 -11.15 -15.10 42.34
CA LYS A 161 -11.37 -16.56 42.30
C LYS A 161 -11.47 -17.15 40.88
N GLY A 162 -11.06 -16.43 39.84
CA GLY A 162 -11.12 -16.87 38.46
C GLY A 162 -11.51 -15.75 37.50
N PHE A 163 -12.59 -15.96 36.73
CA PHE A 163 -13.07 -15.02 35.73
C PHE A 163 -14.58 -14.80 35.80
N ALA A 164 -15.01 -13.55 35.68
CA ALA A 164 -16.40 -13.22 35.35
C ALA A 164 -16.56 -13.28 33.83
N LEU A 165 -17.40 -14.19 33.34
CA LEU A 165 -17.69 -14.37 31.93
C LEU A 165 -18.94 -13.57 31.55
N GLU A 166 -18.83 -12.76 30.50
CA GLU A 166 -19.93 -12.01 29.90
C GLU A 166 -20.19 -12.50 28.48
N ILE A 167 -21.47 -12.72 28.18
CA ILE A 167 -21.95 -13.15 26.87
C ILE A 167 -22.24 -11.91 26.03
N ILE A 168 -21.60 -11.79 24.87
CA ILE A 168 -21.69 -10.60 24.01
C ILE A 168 -22.58 -10.87 22.79
N THR A 169 -22.42 -12.04 22.17
CA THR A 169 -23.15 -12.42 20.94
C THR A 169 -23.95 -13.71 21.14
N ALA A 170 -24.95 -13.93 20.29
CA ALA A 170 -25.70 -15.18 20.23
C ALA A 170 -24.81 -16.39 19.88
N MET A 171 -23.70 -16.19 19.17
CA MET A 171 -22.71 -17.23 18.94
C MET A 171 -21.92 -17.54 20.21
N GLY A 172 -21.60 -16.53 21.01
CA GLY A 172 -21.01 -16.71 22.34
C GLY A 172 -21.93 -17.52 23.27
N GLU A 173 -23.23 -17.26 23.26
CA GLU A 173 -24.21 -18.05 24.02
C GLU A 173 -24.21 -19.52 23.57
N LYS A 174 -24.17 -19.77 22.25
CA LYS A 174 -24.08 -21.13 21.70
C LYS A 174 -22.80 -21.86 22.12
N LEU A 175 -21.66 -21.16 22.24
CA LEU A 175 -20.41 -21.75 22.72
C LEU A 175 -20.53 -22.31 24.14
N LEU A 176 -21.43 -21.75 24.96
CA LEU A 176 -21.67 -22.19 26.34
C LEU A 176 -22.73 -23.29 26.46
N SER A 177 -23.38 -23.69 25.36
CA SER A 177 -24.40 -24.74 25.40
C SER A 177 -23.80 -26.05 25.93
N GLY A 178 -24.37 -26.61 26.99
CA GLY A 178 -23.86 -27.80 27.66
C GLY A 178 -22.76 -27.53 28.70
N PHE A 179 -22.43 -26.27 29.00
CA PHE A 179 -21.46 -25.90 30.02
C PHE A 179 -22.05 -24.90 31.03
N ASP A 180 -22.60 -25.41 32.13
CA ASP A 180 -23.28 -24.60 33.13
C ASP A 180 -22.31 -23.81 34.02
N LEU A 181 -22.57 -22.51 34.16
CA LEU A 181 -21.82 -21.60 35.03
C LEU A 181 -22.79 -20.83 35.95
N PRO A 182 -22.47 -20.69 37.25
CA PRO A 182 -23.33 -19.95 38.18
C PRO A 182 -23.32 -18.46 37.88
N ALA A 183 -24.43 -17.77 38.14
CA ALA A 183 -24.52 -16.32 37.98
C ALA A 183 -23.63 -15.58 38.99
N LEU A 184 -23.00 -14.49 38.55
CA LEU A 184 -22.13 -13.65 39.35
C LEU A 184 -22.70 -12.23 39.47
N GLY A 185 -22.94 -11.78 40.70
CA GLY A 185 -23.43 -10.43 41.02
C GLY A 185 -22.36 -9.45 41.52
N VAL A 186 -21.08 -9.80 41.43
CA VAL A 186 -19.97 -9.01 42.01
C VAL A 186 -19.56 -7.88 41.06
N PRO A 187 -19.29 -6.66 41.55
CA PRO A 187 -18.74 -5.58 40.73
C PRO A 187 -17.38 -5.96 40.16
N LEU A 188 -17.10 -5.52 38.93
CA LEU A 188 -15.80 -5.75 38.31
C LEU A 188 -14.71 -4.98 39.06
N PRO A 189 -13.52 -5.57 39.28
CA PRO A 189 -12.41 -4.83 39.85
C PRO A 189 -12.01 -3.66 38.93
N PRO A 190 -11.40 -2.59 39.44
CA PRO A 190 -10.79 -1.57 38.59
C PRO A 190 -9.66 -2.20 37.76
N HIS A 191 -9.46 -1.71 36.54
CA HIS A 191 -8.32 -2.12 35.72
C HIS A 191 -7.04 -1.42 36.21
N GLY A 192 -5.87 -2.02 35.95
CA GLY A 192 -4.59 -1.39 36.27
C GLY A 192 -4.36 -0.09 35.48
N GLU A 193 -3.68 0.87 36.10
CA GLU A 193 -3.38 2.17 35.48
C GLU A 193 -2.31 2.05 34.38
N PHE A 194 -2.51 2.79 33.29
CA PHE A 194 -1.51 2.90 32.24
C PHE A 194 -0.32 3.75 32.73
N GLN A 195 0.91 3.32 32.45
CA GLN A 195 2.12 4.09 32.80
C GLN A 195 2.56 5.05 31.67
N GLN A 196 1.95 4.92 30.49
CA GLN A 196 2.28 5.71 29.30
C GLN A 196 1.01 6.34 28.75
N HIS A 197 1.10 7.62 28.42
CA HIS A 197 0.00 8.41 27.89
C HIS A 197 0.47 9.33 26.79
N ILE A 198 -0.40 9.59 25.82
CA ILE A 198 -0.27 10.72 24.90
C ILE A 198 -0.85 11.96 25.58
N TYR A 199 -0.12 13.08 25.55
CA TYR A 199 -0.45 14.28 26.32
C TYR A 199 -1.67 15.06 25.82
N VAL A 200 -2.13 14.78 24.60
CA VAL A 200 -3.33 15.38 24.01
C VAL A 200 -4.40 14.32 23.71
N PRO A 201 -5.69 14.70 23.72
CA PRO A 201 -6.75 13.81 23.26
C PRO A 201 -6.56 13.45 21.79
N GLN A 202 -7.04 12.27 21.39
CA GLN A 202 -6.90 11.74 20.03
C GLN A 202 -7.42 12.69 18.94
N SER A 203 -8.43 13.50 19.24
CA SER A 203 -9.03 14.48 18.31
C SER A 203 -8.06 15.59 17.87
N LYS A 204 -7.03 15.89 18.68
CA LYS A 204 -6.01 16.90 18.36
C LYS A 204 -4.79 16.33 17.63
N LEU A 205 -4.67 15.01 17.51
CA LEU A 205 -3.46 14.42 16.92
C LEU A 205 -3.29 14.79 15.46
N SER A 206 -4.36 14.78 14.65
CA SER A 206 -4.26 15.17 13.24
C SER A 206 -3.59 16.54 13.06
N GLU A 207 -4.05 17.52 13.85
CA GLU A 207 -3.55 18.90 13.85
C GLU A 207 -2.07 18.96 14.24
N VAL A 208 -1.66 18.27 15.31
CA VAL A 208 -0.23 18.17 15.69
C VAL A 208 0.61 17.64 14.52
N PHE A 209 0.13 16.61 13.82
CA PHE A 209 0.83 16.03 12.69
C PHE A 209 0.83 16.91 11.42
N ASP A 210 -0.09 17.86 11.27
CA ASP A 210 -0.03 18.87 10.21
C ASP A 210 1.20 19.78 10.37
N HIS A 211 1.59 20.07 11.62
CA HIS A 211 2.73 20.94 11.94
C HIS A 211 4.06 20.19 12.15
N SER A 212 4.05 18.85 12.08
CA SER A 212 5.20 18.04 12.49
C SER A 212 6.14 17.62 11.34
N GLN A 213 5.87 17.97 10.07
CA GLN A 213 6.58 17.34 8.93
C GLN A 213 8.10 17.60 8.88
N GLU A 214 8.53 18.76 9.34
CA GLU A 214 9.93 19.21 9.37
C GLU A 214 10.54 19.20 10.78
N ASN A 215 9.86 18.60 11.77
CA ASN A 215 10.34 18.59 13.15
C ASN A 215 11.65 17.78 13.30
N ALA A 216 12.59 18.28 14.10
CA ALA A 216 13.91 17.70 14.34
C ALA A 216 13.87 16.28 14.95
N VAL A 217 12.78 15.91 15.63
CA VAL A 217 12.57 14.58 16.22
C VAL A 217 12.79 13.46 15.19
N TRP A 218 12.46 13.69 13.92
CA TRP A 218 12.61 12.67 12.89
C TRP A 218 14.06 12.27 12.66
N GLU A 219 14.97 13.25 12.63
CA GLU A 219 16.40 13.00 12.43
C GLU A 219 17.04 12.43 13.71
N GLU A 220 16.66 12.94 14.88
CA GLU A 220 17.19 12.46 16.17
C GLU A 220 16.82 11.01 16.46
N GLU A 221 15.56 10.63 16.23
CA GLU A 221 15.09 9.26 16.43
C GLU A 221 15.66 8.31 15.38
N ALA A 222 15.81 8.80 14.15
CA ALA A 222 16.39 8.05 13.06
C ALA A 222 17.89 7.79 13.22
N ALA A 223 18.63 8.67 13.91
CA ALA A 223 20.04 8.47 14.22
C ALA A 223 20.30 7.20 15.05
N ARG A 224 19.32 6.79 15.87
CA ARG A 224 19.38 5.53 16.63
C ARG A 224 18.84 4.33 15.85
N CYS A 225 18.09 4.55 14.78
CA CYS A 225 17.35 3.52 14.10
C CYS A 225 18.22 2.67 13.17
N VAL A 226 18.34 1.37 13.48
CA VAL A 226 19.05 0.38 12.63
C VAL A 226 18.23 -0.11 11.43
N SER A 227 17.05 0.46 11.17
CA SER A 227 16.17 0.10 10.02
C SER A 227 15.82 -1.40 9.88
N CYS A 228 15.76 -2.15 10.99
CA CYS A 228 15.51 -3.61 10.97
C CYS A 228 14.07 -4.05 10.67
N GLY A 229 13.09 -3.13 10.66
CA GLY A 229 11.69 -3.46 10.38
C GLY A 229 10.91 -4.16 11.51
N THR A 230 11.53 -4.55 12.64
CA THR A 230 10.86 -5.26 13.75
C THR A 230 9.55 -4.60 14.18
N CYS A 231 9.56 -3.27 14.26
CA CYS A 231 8.39 -2.50 14.66
C CYS A 231 7.17 -2.64 13.73
N ASN A 232 7.37 -2.97 12.45
CA ASN A 232 6.29 -3.29 11.52
C ASN A 232 5.83 -4.74 11.67
N MET A 233 6.78 -5.67 11.84
CA MET A 233 6.50 -7.11 11.96
C MET A 233 5.65 -7.44 13.20
N VAL A 234 5.96 -6.81 14.34
CA VAL A 234 5.21 -7.02 15.60
C VAL A 234 3.94 -6.17 15.72
N CYS A 235 3.74 -5.18 14.84
CA CYS A 235 2.61 -4.27 14.95
C CYS A 235 1.32 -4.95 14.47
N PRO A 236 0.26 -4.95 15.29
CA PRO A 236 -0.96 -5.68 14.96
C PRO A 236 -1.76 -5.03 13.81
N THR A 237 -1.54 -3.74 13.53
CA THR A 237 -2.24 -3.00 12.45
C THR A 237 -1.38 -2.75 11.20
N CYS A 238 -0.17 -3.32 11.13
CA CYS A 238 0.65 -3.27 9.91
C CYS A 238 0.32 -4.43 8.98
N TYR A 239 0.13 -4.12 7.70
CA TYR A 239 -0.33 -5.05 6.66
C TYR A 239 0.49 -5.02 5.36
N CYS A 240 1.61 -4.29 5.31
CA CYS A 240 2.44 -4.25 4.12
C CYS A 240 3.05 -5.61 3.79
N PHE A 241 3.18 -5.90 2.50
CA PHE A 241 3.73 -7.15 2.00
C PHE A 241 4.44 -6.96 0.66
N ASP A 242 5.46 -7.76 0.42
CA ASP A 242 6.08 -7.96 -0.89
C ASP A 242 5.50 -9.23 -1.54
N VAL A 243 5.64 -9.37 -2.85
CA VAL A 243 5.24 -10.53 -3.66
C VAL A 243 6.45 -11.04 -4.44
N GLU A 244 6.70 -12.34 -4.33
CA GLU A 244 7.84 -13.01 -4.98
C GLU A 244 7.49 -14.42 -5.46
N ASP A 245 8.14 -14.85 -6.54
CA ASP A 245 8.05 -16.20 -7.09
C ASP A 245 9.21 -17.05 -6.58
N GLU A 246 8.89 -18.23 -6.07
CA GLU A 246 9.85 -19.29 -5.73
C GLU A 246 9.65 -20.46 -6.67
N VAL A 247 10.75 -21.03 -7.15
CA VAL A 247 10.74 -22.15 -8.10
C VAL A 247 11.51 -23.31 -7.50
N ASP A 248 11.02 -24.52 -7.72
CA ASP A 248 11.70 -25.74 -7.32
C ASP A 248 13.06 -25.90 -8.02
N VAL A 249 13.95 -26.70 -7.42
CA VAL A 249 15.31 -26.91 -7.94
C VAL A 249 15.33 -27.51 -9.36
N ARG A 250 14.23 -28.12 -9.80
CA ARG A 250 14.07 -28.71 -11.14
C ARG A 250 13.61 -27.69 -12.18
N VAL A 251 13.22 -26.48 -11.76
CA VAL A 251 12.68 -25.41 -12.61
C VAL A 251 11.43 -25.88 -13.37
N VAL A 252 10.55 -26.60 -12.68
CA VAL A 252 9.30 -27.12 -13.24
C VAL A 252 8.09 -26.51 -12.54
N GLU A 253 8.13 -26.44 -11.22
CA GLU A 253 7.00 -26.01 -10.41
C GLU A 253 7.43 -24.86 -9.51
N GLY A 254 6.51 -23.97 -9.21
CA GLY A 254 6.79 -22.85 -8.33
C GLY A 254 5.54 -22.25 -7.72
N THR A 255 5.75 -21.33 -6.80
CA THR A 255 4.69 -20.63 -6.07
C THR A 255 4.95 -19.14 -6.06
N ARG A 256 3.90 -18.36 -6.24
CA ARG A 256 3.90 -16.92 -5.98
C ARG A 256 3.44 -16.72 -4.55
N ASN A 257 4.26 -16.06 -3.75
CA ASN A 257 4.01 -15.86 -2.33
C ASN A 257 3.97 -14.38 -2.02
N ARG A 258 3.03 -13.96 -1.17
CA ARG A 258 3.19 -12.71 -0.44
C ARG A 258 3.89 -12.95 0.89
N ARG A 259 4.78 -12.03 1.28
CA ARG A 259 5.46 -12.04 2.58
C ARG A 259 5.34 -10.68 3.24
N TRP A 260 5.20 -10.65 4.57
CA TRP A 260 5.19 -9.39 5.31
C TRP A 260 6.43 -8.57 4.99
N ASP A 261 6.22 -7.29 4.79
CA ASP A 261 7.27 -6.33 4.48
C ASP A 261 7.09 -5.06 5.32
N ALA A 262 8.14 -4.25 5.41
CA ALA A 262 8.22 -3.13 6.30
C ALA A 262 8.69 -1.87 5.58
N CYS A 263 7.90 -0.80 5.70
CA CYS A 263 8.25 0.54 5.19
C CYS A 263 9.51 1.15 5.84
N MET A 264 10.09 0.47 6.84
CA MET A 264 11.36 0.82 7.47
C MET A 264 12.58 0.26 6.73
N LEU A 265 12.41 -0.73 5.84
CA LEU A 265 13.47 -1.24 4.98
C LEU A 265 13.75 -0.25 3.85
N ARG A 266 15.02 -0.10 3.46
CA ARG A 266 15.45 0.82 2.40
C ARG A 266 14.78 0.47 1.07
N ASP A 267 14.80 -0.81 0.73
CA ASP A 267 14.41 -1.26 -0.59
C ASP A 267 12.88 -1.29 -0.77
N PHE A 268 12.11 -1.05 0.31
CA PHE A 268 10.64 -0.98 0.28
C PHE A 268 10.11 0.02 -0.76
N THR A 269 10.87 1.07 -1.10
CA THR A 269 10.49 2.07 -2.10
C THR A 269 11.42 2.13 -3.30
N GLU A 270 12.31 1.15 -3.45
CA GLU A 270 13.27 1.12 -4.57
C GLU A 270 12.56 0.72 -5.87
N VAL A 271 12.73 1.55 -6.91
CA VAL A 271 12.26 1.26 -8.27
C VAL A 271 13.39 0.70 -9.13
N ALA A 272 13.05 0.12 -10.28
CA ALA A 272 14.01 -0.56 -11.16
C ALA A 272 15.18 0.32 -11.63
N GLY A 273 15.03 1.65 -11.65
CA GLY A 273 16.11 2.60 -11.93
C GLY A 273 17.11 2.81 -10.77
N GLY A 274 16.96 2.10 -9.65
CA GLY A 274 17.79 2.24 -8.43
C GLY A 274 17.41 3.42 -7.53
N GLU A 275 16.43 4.23 -7.93
CA GLU A 275 15.95 5.36 -7.12
C GLU A 275 15.16 4.85 -5.91
N VAL A 276 15.41 5.45 -4.74
CA VAL A 276 14.77 5.07 -3.47
C VAL A 276 14.03 6.28 -2.90
N PHE A 277 12.72 6.35 -3.14
CA PHE A 277 11.88 7.49 -2.72
C PHE A 277 11.93 7.80 -1.22
N ARG A 278 12.17 6.80 -0.37
CA ARG A 278 12.41 6.96 1.08
C ARG A 278 13.80 6.45 1.51
N HIS A 279 14.84 7.03 0.92
CA HIS A 279 16.24 6.66 1.20
C HIS A 279 16.66 6.88 2.68
N LYS A 280 16.30 8.03 3.28
CA LYS A 280 16.68 8.38 4.66
C LYS A 280 15.82 7.64 5.69
N SER A 281 16.43 7.14 6.76
CA SER A 281 15.73 6.52 7.89
C SER A 281 14.74 7.48 8.58
N ALA A 282 15.03 8.78 8.61
CA ALA A 282 14.11 9.81 9.13
C ALA A 282 12.81 9.89 8.33
N ALA A 283 12.88 9.84 6.99
CA ALA A 283 11.69 9.81 6.13
C ALA A 283 10.86 8.53 6.38
N ARG A 284 11.52 7.38 6.56
CA ARG A 284 10.84 6.11 6.89
C ARG A 284 10.18 6.13 8.27
N GLN A 285 10.84 6.67 9.30
CA GLN A 285 10.27 6.85 10.63
C GLN A 285 9.05 7.77 10.61
N ARG A 286 9.17 8.94 9.95
CA ARG A 286 8.06 9.86 9.74
C ARG A 286 6.89 9.15 9.08
N HIS A 287 7.11 8.50 7.93
CA HIS A 287 6.07 7.77 7.22
C HIS A 287 5.39 6.70 8.10
N ARG A 288 6.17 5.95 8.88
CA ARG A 288 5.64 4.95 9.83
C ARG A 288 4.70 5.58 10.86
N VAL A 289 5.11 6.67 11.50
CA VAL A 289 4.32 7.33 12.56
C VAL A 289 3.11 8.05 11.96
N TYR A 290 3.24 8.71 10.81
CA TYR A 290 2.11 9.32 10.11
C TYR A 290 1.06 8.29 9.67
N ARG A 291 1.44 7.06 9.29
CA ARG A 291 0.47 5.98 9.04
C ARG A 291 -0.28 5.53 10.28
N LYS A 292 0.23 5.83 11.48
CA LYS A 292 -0.41 5.47 12.74
C LYS A 292 -1.35 6.55 13.27
N PHE A 293 -1.13 7.81 12.92
CA PHE A 293 -1.84 8.92 13.55
C PHE A 293 -2.42 9.96 12.57
N LYS A 294 -2.00 9.97 11.30
CA LYS A 294 -2.46 10.95 10.31
C LYS A 294 -3.06 10.32 9.04
N TYR A 295 -2.26 9.70 8.18
CA TYR A 295 -2.72 9.37 6.80
C TYR A 295 -4.00 8.54 6.74
N ILE A 296 -4.16 7.56 7.62
CA ILE A 296 -5.37 6.74 7.70
C ILE A 296 -6.43 7.42 8.57
N SER A 297 -6.02 8.02 9.69
CA SER A 297 -6.89 8.72 10.64
C SER A 297 -7.68 9.86 10.01
N ASP A 298 -7.09 10.61 9.06
CA ASP A 298 -7.75 11.71 8.36
C ASP A 298 -8.98 11.24 7.57
N HIS A 299 -9.05 9.94 7.22
CA HIS A 299 -10.17 9.33 6.50
C HIS A 299 -11.10 8.54 7.42
N THR A 300 -10.58 7.95 8.51
CA THR A 300 -11.36 7.09 9.42
C THR A 300 -11.88 7.82 10.65
N GLY A 301 -11.34 8.99 11.00
CA GLY A 301 -11.66 9.73 12.22
C GLY A 301 -10.99 9.19 13.50
N GLU A 302 -10.24 8.08 13.39
CA GLU A 302 -9.62 7.41 14.54
C GLU A 302 -8.15 7.06 14.26
N PRO A 303 -7.24 7.17 15.26
CA PRO A 303 -5.86 6.74 15.11
C PRO A 303 -5.75 5.27 14.70
N TRP A 304 -4.86 4.95 13.75
CA TRP A 304 -4.61 3.57 13.34
C TRP A 304 -3.78 2.75 14.35
N CYS A 305 -3.05 3.42 15.26
CA CYS A 305 -2.36 2.76 16.38
C CYS A 305 -3.35 2.27 17.44
N VAL A 306 -3.18 1.05 17.97
CA VAL A 306 -3.99 0.49 19.07
C VAL A 306 -3.32 0.56 20.44
N GLY A 307 -2.12 1.16 20.52
CA GLY A 307 -1.47 1.42 21.81
C GLY A 307 -0.82 0.21 22.50
N CYS A 308 -0.79 -0.97 21.87
CA CYS A 308 -0.27 -2.22 22.46
C CYS A 308 1.20 -2.21 22.96
N GLY A 309 1.99 -1.19 22.61
CA GLY A 309 3.39 -1.05 23.05
C GLY A 309 4.42 -1.98 22.38
N ARG A 310 4.01 -2.98 21.59
CA ARG A 310 4.92 -3.99 20.99
C ARG A 310 6.09 -3.37 20.23
N CYS A 311 5.82 -2.34 19.44
CA CYS A 311 6.86 -1.69 18.62
C CYS A 311 7.94 -0.98 19.43
N THR A 312 7.62 -0.56 20.66
CA THR A 312 8.58 0.02 21.62
C THR A 312 9.27 -1.08 22.41
N ALA A 313 8.51 -2.06 22.90
CA ALA A 313 9.02 -3.15 23.73
C ALA A 313 10.07 -4.03 23.03
N TYR A 314 9.91 -4.27 21.72
CA TYR A 314 10.82 -5.07 20.91
C TYR A 314 11.80 -4.23 20.06
N CYS A 315 11.90 -2.92 20.34
CA CYS A 315 12.86 -2.09 19.62
C CYS A 315 14.28 -2.29 20.19
N THR A 316 15.19 -2.80 19.37
CA THR A 316 16.61 -2.97 19.74
C THR A 316 17.33 -1.64 19.98
N ALA A 317 16.79 -0.53 19.46
CA ALA A 317 17.32 0.82 19.60
C ALA A 317 16.60 1.68 20.65
N ASN A 318 15.69 1.09 21.45
CA ASN A 318 14.90 1.80 22.47
C ASN A 318 14.09 3.00 21.94
N ILE A 319 13.62 2.94 20.69
CA ILE A 319 12.74 3.96 20.10
C ILE A 319 11.31 3.75 20.61
N SER A 320 10.73 4.79 21.23
CA SER A 320 9.36 4.77 21.74
C SER A 320 8.42 5.62 20.90
N ILE A 321 7.38 5.01 20.33
CA ILE A 321 6.40 5.76 19.53
C ILE A 321 5.65 6.81 20.37
N VAL A 322 5.39 6.53 21.66
CA VAL A 322 4.74 7.48 22.57
C VAL A 322 5.65 8.67 22.84
N SER A 323 6.95 8.43 23.05
CA SER A 323 7.93 9.50 23.25
C SER A 323 8.01 10.40 22.02
N ILE A 324 8.03 9.83 20.80
CA ILE A 324 8.01 10.60 19.56
C ILE A 324 6.78 11.50 19.50
N VAL A 325 5.58 10.93 19.70
CA VAL A 325 4.33 11.68 19.63
C VAL A 325 4.30 12.79 20.68
N ASN A 326 4.69 12.51 21.93
CA ASN A 326 4.68 13.51 22.99
C ASN A 326 5.70 14.64 22.77
N ARG A 327 6.84 14.34 22.15
CA ARG A 327 7.79 15.38 21.75
C ARG A 327 7.19 16.30 20.69
N LEU A 328 6.50 15.75 19.69
CA LEU A 328 5.78 16.53 18.68
C LEU A 328 4.68 17.39 19.30
N VAL A 329 3.93 16.84 20.25
CA VAL A 329 2.90 17.57 21.00
C VAL A 329 3.50 18.73 21.77
N ASN A 330 4.60 18.50 22.51
CA ASN A 330 5.25 19.56 23.29
C ASN A 330 5.77 20.69 22.39
N ASP A 331 6.33 20.35 21.23
CA ASP A 331 6.79 21.37 20.27
C ASP A 331 5.60 22.12 19.65
N TYR A 332 4.52 21.42 19.33
CA TYR A 332 3.27 22.04 18.87
C TYR A 332 2.68 23.01 19.90
N GLU A 333 2.66 22.66 21.18
CA GLU A 333 2.15 23.51 22.26
C GLU A 333 3.03 24.76 22.50
N LYS A 334 4.35 24.64 22.34
CA LYS A 334 5.28 25.79 22.39
C LYS A 334 5.07 26.74 21.21
N ASP A 335 4.83 26.21 20.02
CA ASP A 335 4.64 27.01 18.81
C ASP A 335 3.24 27.65 18.77
N SER A 336 2.22 26.96 19.28
CA SER A 336 0.83 27.45 19.34
C SER A 336 0.59 28.46 20.46
N THR A 337 1.35 28.43 21.57
CA THR A 337 1.31 29.49 22.59
C THR A 337 1.88 30.83 22.10
N ALA A 338 2.58 30.86 20.95
CA ALA A 338 3.02 32.08 20.27
C ALA A 338 2.00 32.64 19.25
N ARG A 339 0.86 31.97 19.01
CA ARG A 339 -0.17 32.41 18.06
C ARG A 339 -1.58 32.26 18.62
N LEU A 340 -2.23 33.39 18.91
CA LEU A 340 -3.69 33.50 18.93
C LEU A 340 -4.09 34.65 17.99
N PRO A 341 -5.24 34.62 17.29
CA PRO A 341 -6.40 33.74 17.52
C PRO A 341 -6.91 32.92 16.32
N GLN A 342 -7.69 31.91 16.69
CA GLN A 342 -8.78 31.15 16.05
C GLN A 342 -9.10 31.37 14.56
N THR A 343 -9.20 30.26 13.82
CA THR A 343 -10.05 30.18 12.60
C THR A 343 -10.97 28.96 12.67
N GLN A 344 -12.19 29.15 12.16
CA GLN A 344 -13.32 28.22 12.13
C GLN A 344 -12.98 26.84 11.54
N PRO A 345 -13.68 25.77 11.96
CA PRO A 345 -13.62 24.49 11.27
C PRO A 345 -14.27 24.61 9.88
N ILE A 346 -13.51 24.31 8.82
CA ILE A 346 -14.08 24.03 7.50
C ILE A 346 -14.62 22.60 7.56
N ILE A 347 -15.91 22.47 7.87
CA ILE A 347 -16.67 21.25 7.62
C ILE A 347 -17.41 21.47 6.31
N ASP A 348 -16.86 20.94 5.23
CA ASP A 348 -17.66 20.26 4.20
C ASP A 348 -16.72 19.53 3.23
N ARG A 349 -16.58 18.22 3.43
CA ARG A 349 -16.30 17.30 2.34
C ARG A 349 -17.26 16.15 2.44
N ALA A 350 -18.05 16.02 1.39
CA ALA A 350 -19.13 15.08 1.21
C ALA A 350 -18.75 13.69 1.74
N ARG A 351 -19.57 13.21 2.69
CA ARG A 351 -19.75 11.78 2.91
C ARG A 351 -20.41 11.21 1.66
N GLU A 352 -19.61 10.91 0.65
CA GLU A 352 -20.09 10.03 -0.41
C GLU A 352 -20.14 8.62 0.16
N GLY A 353 -21.38 8.20 0.46
CA GLY A 353 -21.69 6.81 0.74
C GLY A 353 -21.23 5.96 -0.44
N HIS A 354 -20.15 5.23 -0.22
CA HIS A 354 -19.73 4.21 -1.16
C HIS A 354 -20.59 2.99 -0.87
N SER A 355 -21.62 2.82 -1.69
CA SER A 355 -22.35 1.57 -1.79
C SER A 355 -21.33 0.46 -2.06
N ASP A 356 -21.21 -0.49 -1.14
CA ASP A 356 -20.62 -1.80 -1.41
C ASP A 356 -21.42 -2.41 -2.56
N PRO A 357 -20.85 -2.58 -3.77
CA PRO A 357 -21.44 -3.51 -4.70
C PRO A 357 -21.18 -4.88 -4.07
N ALA A 358 -22.24 -5.54 -3.62
CA ALA A 358 -22.25 -6.98 -3.41
C ALA A 358 -22.02 -7.66 -4.76
N GLY A 359 -20.78 -7.60 -5.25
CA GLY A 359 -20.27 -8.35 -6.38
C GLY A 359 -19.38 -9.47 -5.85
N GLU A 360 -19.44 -10.63 -6.49
CA GLU A 360 -18.54 -11.75 -6.21
C GLU A 360 -17.09 -11.25 -6.13
N ALA A 361 -16.36 -11.72 -5.12
CA ALA A 361 -14.98 -11.28 -4.89
C ALA A 361 -14.11 -11.67 -6.09
N LYS A 362 -13.87 -10.70 -6.98
CA LYS A 362 -12.97 -10.86 -8.12
C LYS A 362 -11.58 -11.22 -7.61
N ASP A 363 -10.98 -12.23 -8.21
CA ASP A 363 -9.64 -12.66 -7.87
C ASP A 363 -8.61 -11.56 -8.20
N LEU A 364 -7.90 -11.09 -7.17
CA LEU A 364 -7.00 -9.95 -7.26
C LEU A 364 -5.63 -10.29 -7.86
N TYR A 365 -5.20 -11.55 -7.75
CA TYR A 365 -3.81 -11.93 -8.01
C TYR A 365 -3.63 -12.88 -9.20
N SER A 366 -4.70 -13.46 -9.73
CA SER A 366 -4.61 -14.28 -10.95
C SER A 366 -4.48 -13.41 -12.20
N PRO A 367 -3.45 -13.64 -13.03
CA PRO A 367 -3.32 -12.97 -14.32
C PRO A 367 -4.15 -13.64 -15.41
N VAL A 368 -4.59 -12.86 -16.39
CA VAL A 368 -5.06 -13.39 -17.68
C VAL A 368 -3.85 -13.70 -18.54
N MET A 369 -3.75 -14.92 -19.06
CA MET A 369 -2.64 -15.31 -19.92
C MET A 369 -2.83 -14.79 -21.34
N ALA A 370 -1.97 -13.87 -21.75
CA ALA A 370 -1.93 -13.19 -23.04
C ALA A 370 -0.81 -13.73 -23.93
N GLU A 371 -0.90 -13.52 -25.24
CA GLU A 371 0.10 -13.91 -26.24
C GLU A 371 0.90 -12.69 -26.72
N ILE A 372 2.20 -12.85 -26.92
CA ILE A 372 3.05 -11.86 -27.58
C ILE A 372 2.87 -12.00 -29.10
N LYS A 373 2.38 -10.96 -29.78
CA LYS A 373 2.18 -10.97 -31.24
C LYS A 373 3.40 -10.50 -32.01
N SER A 374 4.09 -9.49 -31.49
CA SER A 374 5.30 -8.95 -32.10
C SER A 374 6.26 -8.41 -31.05
N VAL A 375 7.55 -8.43 -31.39
CA VAL A 375 8.65 -7.91 -30.57
C VAL A 375 9.52 -7.04 -31.46
N GLN A 376 9.72 -5.79 -31.05
CA GLN A 376 10.57 -4.84 -31.76
C GLN A 376 11.71 -4.38 -30.85
N GLN A 377 12.96 -4.49 -31.33
CA GLN A 377 14.11 -3.88 -30.66
C GLN A 377 14.08 -2.36 -30.91
N MET A 378 14.12 -1.57 -29.84
CA MET A 378 14.08 -0.10 -29.93
C MET A 378 15.48 0.52 -29.78
N THR A 379 16.23 0.04 -28.77
CA THR A 379 17.60 0.45 -28.42
C THR A 379 18.34 -0.79 -27.90
N ASP A 380 19.55 -0.68 -27.37
CA ASP A 380 20.23 -1.82 -26.71
C ASP A 380 19.53 -2.31 -25.42
N LEU A 381 18.72 -1.46 -24.78
CA LEU A 381 18.10 -1.73 -23.48
C LEU A 381 16.59 -1.88 -23.55
N GLU A 382 15.92 -1.35 -24.58
CA GLU A 382 14.46 -1.35 -24.69
C GLU A 382 13.95 -2.20 -25.85
N LYS A 383 12.91 -2.98 -25.54
CA LYS A 383 12.07 -3.67 -26.52
C LYS A 383 10.62 -3.23 -26.38
N LEU A 384 9.91 -3.16 -27.49
CA LEU A 384 8.46 -2.97 -27.55
C LEU A 384 7.81 -4.33 -27.80
N PHE A 385 6.84 -4.69 -26.97
CA PHE A 385 6.07 -5.93 -27.07
C PHE A 385 4.62 -5.60 -27.38
N GLU A 386 4.07 -6.21 -28.43
CA GLU A 386 2.64 -6.16 -28.73
C GLU A 386 1.96 -7.38 -28.13
N ILE A 387 0.96 -7.15 -27.29
CA ILE A 387 0.30 -8.17 -26.49
C ILE A 387 -1.16 -8.30 -26.91
N GLN A 388 -1.63 -9.53 -27.07
CA GLN A 388 -3.02 -9.87 -27.37
C GLN A 388 -3.62 -10.67 -26.21
N LEU A 389 -4.74 -10.19 -25.67
CA LEU A 389 -5.53 -10.98 -24.71
C LEU A 389 -6.23 -12.14 -25.43
N PRO A 390 -6.63 -13.20 -24.71
CA PRO A 390 -7.42 -14.30 -25.28
C PRO A 390 -8.63 -13.80 -26.07
N ASP A 391 -8.92 -14.50 -27.17
CA ASP A 391 -10.04 -14.23 -28.07
C ASP A 391 -10.04 -12.81 -28.68
N GLY A 392 -8.90 -12.11 -28.65
CA GLY A 392 -8.78 -10.73 -29.12
C GLY A 392 -9.50 -9.71 -28.23
N ALA A 393 -9.73 -10.04 -26.96
CA ALA A 393 -10.41 -9.16 -26.02
C ALA A 393 -9.67 -7.82 -25.86
N GLU A 394 -10.44 -6.74 -25.73
CA GLU A 394 -9.91 -5.40 -25.50
C GLU A 394 -9.46 -5.23 -24.04
N LEU A 395 -8.29 -4.61 -23.85
CA LEU A 395 -7.81 -4.23 -22.51
C LEU A 395 -8.67 -3.12 -21.90
N ASN A 396 -9.34 -2.31 -22.73
CA ASN A 396 -10.18 -1.17 -22.31
C ASN A 396 -9.42 -0.16 -21.43
N HIS A 397 -8.14 0.09 -21.74
CA HIS A 397 -7.32 1.04 -21.01
C HIS A 397 -7.54 2.48 -21.46
N LYS A 398 -7.10 3.41 -20.61
CA LYS A 398 -6.98 4.84 -20.91
C LYS A 398 -5.49 5.21 -20.99
N PRO A 399 -5.11 6.25 -21.76
CA PRO A 399 -3.74 6.73 -21.79
C PRO A 399 -3.23 7.06 -20.38
N GLY A 400 -2.02 6.58 -20.05
CA GLY A 400 -1.40 6.75 -18.74
C GLY A 400 -1.65 5.61 -17.74
N GLN A 401 -2.52 4.65 -18.05
CA GLN A 401 -2.68 3.44 -17.24
C GLN A 401 -1.53 2.43 -17.43
N PHE A 402 -1.46 1.45 -16.54
CA PHE A 402 -0.46 0.39 -16.57
C PHE A 402 -1.10 -0.99 -16.37
N VAL A 403 -0.34 -2.05 -16.62
CA VAL A 403 -0.69 -3.44 -16.26
C VAL A 403 0.36 -4.00 -15.32
N GLU A 404 -0.01 -4.96 -14.48
CA GLU A 404 0.95 -5.83 -13.81
C GLU A 404 1.26 -6.98 -14.77
N LEU A 405 2.50 -7.01 -15.27
CA LEU A 405 3.02 -8.01 -16.20
C LEU A 405 3.70 -9.12 -15.42
N SER A 406 3.26 -10.36 -15.65
CA SER A 406 3.73 -11.56 -14.98
C SER A 406 4.46 -12.49 -15.94
N LEU A 407 5.60 -13.00 -15.48
CA LEU A 407 6.24 -14.18 -16.06
C LEU A 407 6.53 -15.14 -14.91
N PHE A 408 5.83 -16.28 -14.88
CA PHE A 408 5.92 -17.21 -13.78
C PHE A 408 7.36 -17.70 -13.56
N GLY A 409 7.80 -17.68 -12.31
CA GLY A 409 9.17 -18.00 -11.93
C GLY A 409 10.16 -16.87 -12.19
N ALA A 410 9.75 -15.75 -12.78
CA ALA A 410 10.54 -14.52 -12.88
C ALA A 410 10.00 -13.41 -11.95
N GLY A 411 8.69 -13.41 -11.72
CA GLY A 411 7.97 -12.45 -10.88
C GLY A 411 6.90 -11.66 -11.65
N GLU A 412 6.55 -10.50 -11.09
CA GLU A 412 5.57 -9.57 -11.65
C GLU A 412 6.03 -8.13 -11.42
N ALA A 413 5.71 -7.23 -12.34
CA ALA A 413 5.99 -5.80 -12.21
C ALA A 413 4.96 -4.92 -12.94
N PRO A 414 4.75 -3.68 -12.46
CA PRO A 414 3.93 -2.70 -13.15
C PRO A 414 4.64 -2.19 -14.42
N ILE A 415 3.97 -2.26 -15.56
CA ILE A 415 4.45 -1.77 -16.86
C ILE A 415 3.39 -0.87 -17.49
N SER A 416 3.77 0.36 -17.81
CA SER A 416 2.89 1.32 -18.47
C SER A 416 2.44 0.84 -19.85
N ILE A 417 1.17 1.09 -20.17
CA ILE A 417 0.62 0.75 -21.48
C ILE A 417 1.03 1.85 -22.46
N SER A 418 1.73 1.46 -23.52
CA SER A 418 2.35 2.37 -24.47
C SER A 418 1.50 2.63 -25.72
N SER A 419 0.52 1.77 -26.02
CA SER A 419 -0.39 1.97 -27.14
C SER A 419 -1.58 2.85 -26.76
N SER A 420 -2.11 3.60 -27.74
CA SER A 420 -3.41 4.27 -27.60
C SER A 420 -4.54 3.23 -27.53
N PRO A 421 -5.65 3.49 -26.81
CA PRO A 421 -6.87 2.70 -26.90
C PRO A 421 -7.55 2.70 -28.27
N ALA A 422 -7.10 3.56 -29.21
CA ALA A 422 -7.50 3.49 -30.61
C ALA A 422 -6.94 2.25 -31.32
N LYS A 423 -5.82 1.68 -30.83
CA LYS A 423 -5.29 0.40 -31.30
C LYS A 423 -6.12 -0.74 -30.71
N LYS A 424 -6.89 -1.44 -31.57
CA LYS A 424 -7.83 -2.50 -31.19
C LYS A 424 -7.21 -3.89 -31.28
N GLY A 425 -7.69 -4.81 -30.45
CA GLY A 425 -7.31 -6.22 -30.38
C GLY A 425 -5.93 -6.51 -29.78
N VAL A 426 -5.10 -5.48 -29.60
CA VAL A 426 -3.74 -5.58 -29.07
C VAL A 426 -3.34 -4.31 -28.31
N PHE A 427 -2.36 -4.41 -27.42
CA PHE A 427 -1.75 -3.26 -26.76
C PHE A 427 -0.23 -3.39 -26.64
N ASP A 428 0.47 -2.27 -26.54
CA ASP A 428 1.94 -2.25 -26.54
C ASP A 428 2.50 -2.04 -25.14
N LEU A 429 3.58 -2.75 -24.80
CA LEU A 429 4.38 -2.57 -23.59
C LEU A 429 5.84 -2.28 -23.96
N GLY A 430 6.33 -1.09 -23.60
CA GLY A 430 7.74 -0.73 -23.75
C GLY A 430 8.53 -1.12 -22.51
N ILE A 431 9.47 -2.06 -22.63
CA ILE A 431 10.15 -2.67 -21.49
C ILE A 431 11.65 -2.47 -21.59
N ARG A 432 12.21 -1.83 -20.57
CA ARG A 432 13.67 -1.69 -20.35
C ARG A 432 14.22 -2.90 -19.58
N LYS A 433 15.36 -3.41 -20.04
CA LYS A 433 16.10 -4.53 -19.43
C LYS A 433 16.95 -4.05 -18.25
N VAL A 434 16.45 -4.21 -17.02
CA VAL A 434 17.06 -3.69 -15.77
C VAL A 434 16.91 -4.62 -14.55
N GLY A 435 16.19 -5.73 -14.67
CA GLY A 435 16.05 -6.68 -13.57
C GLY A 435 15.58 -8.05 -14.03
N ARG A 436 15.50 -9.01 -13.11
CA ARG A 436 15.20 -10.43 -13.40
C ARG A 436 14.02 -10.62 -14.36
N LEU A 437 12.86 -10.01 -14.04
CA LEU A 437 11.67 -10.12 -14.88
C LEU A 437 11.90 -9.54 -16.28
N THR A 438 12.44 -8.32 -16.37
CA THR A 438 12.58 -7.63 -17.65
C THR A 438 13.69 -8.22 -18.52
N GLU A 439 14.75 -8.78 -17.92
CA GLU A 439 15.76 -9.57 -18.62
C GLU A 439 15.19 -10.85 -19.22
N MET A 440 14.30 -11.54 -18.51
CA MET A 440 13.62 -12.73 -19.03
C MET A 440 12.62 -12.37 -20.12
N MET A 441 11.85 -11.29 -19.95
CA MET A 441 10.96 -10.76 -21.00
C MET A 441 11.71 -10.49 -22.30
N HIS A 442 12.94 -9.98 -22.23
CA HIS A 442 13.77 -9.70 -23.41
C HIS A 442 14.22 -10.94 -24.18
N ARG A 443 14.03 -12.15 -23.65
CA ARG A 443 14.33 -13.42 -24.32
C ARG A 443 13.13 -14.00 -25.05
N LEU A 444 11.93 -13.48 -24.80
CA LEU A 444 10.69 -13.98 -25.38
C LEU A 444 10.55 -13.59 -26.85
N GLN A 445 9.78 -14.40 -27.57
CA GLN A 445 9.50 -14.29 -29.00
C GLN A 445 7.99 -14.22 -29.25
N PRO A 446 7.56 -13.79 -30.45
CA PRO A 446 6.17 -13.93 -30.85
C PRO A 446 5.66 -15.36 -30.66
N GLY A 447 4.45 -15.51 -30.11
CA GLY A 447 3.83 -16.78 -29.71
C GLY A 447 4.04 -17.16 -28.24
N ASP A 448 5.02 -16.57 -27.55
CA ASP A 448 5.18 -16.79 -26.11
C ASP A 448 4.04 -16.16 -25.30
N ARG A 449 3.77 -16.71 -24.12
CA ARG A 449 2.67 -16.28 -23.24
C ARG A 449 3.18 -15.54 -22.01
N VAL A 450 2.43 -14.52 -21.61
CA VAL A 450 2.68 -13.70 -20.41
C VAL A 450 1.39 -13.49 -19.63
N GLY A 451 1.49 -13.32 -18.31
CA GLY A 451 0.33 -13.00 -17.48
C GLY A 451 0.09 -11.49 -17.43
N ILE A 452 -1.17 -11.07 -17.54
CA ILE A 452 -1.57 -9.66 -17.48
C ILE A 452 -2.66 -9.48 -16.42
N ARG A 453 -2.45 -8.54 -15.50
CA ARG A 453 -3.51 -7.97 -14.65
C ARG A 453 -3.65 -6.49 -14.91
N GLY A 454 -4.88 -6.01 -15.04
CA GLY A 454 -5.18 -4.60 -15.28
C GLY A 454 -6.26 -4.43 -16.34
N PRO A 455 -6.40 -3.20 -16.88
CA PRO A 455 -5.56 -2.04 -16.62
C PRO A 455 -5.75 -1.50 -15.19
N PHE A 456 -4.70 -0.87 -14.65
CA PHE A 456 -4.67 -0.27 -13.32
C PHE A 456 -4.34 1.23 -13.39
N GLY A 457 -4.68 1.92 -12.30
CA GLY A 457 -4.48 3.35 -12.12
C GLY A 457 -5.46 4.23 -12.90
N ASN A 458 -5.34 5.54 -12.69
CA ASN A 458 -6.00 6.60 -13.41
C ASN A 458 -5.14 7.03 -14.61
N GLY A 459 -5.81 7.26 -15.74
CA GLY A 459 -5.21 7.84 -16.93
C GLY A 459 -5.38 9.36 -17.01
N PHE A 460 -4.94 9.94 -18.12
CA PHE A 460 -5.17 11.35 -18.43
C PHE A 460 -6.66 11.63 -18.66
N ASP A 461 -7.10 12.82 -18.22
CA ASP A 461 -8.48 13.31 -18.42
C ASP A 461 -8.63 13.83 -19.85
N LEU A 462 -9.01 12.94 -20.77
CA LEU A 462 -9.13 13.26 -22.20
C LEU A 462 -10.19 14.34 -22.48
N GLU A 463 -11.26 14.40 -21.69
CA GLU A 463 -12.31 15.42 -21.88
C GLU A 463 -11.80 16.82 -21.55
N LYS A 464 -10.96 16.95 -20.50
CA LYS A 464 -10.30 18.24 -20.20
C LYS A 464 -9.25 18.64 -21.24
N LEU A 465 -8.68 17.67 -21.95
CA LEU A 465 -7.69 17.93 -22.99
C LEU A 465 -8.33 18.35 -24.33
N LYS A 466 -9.58 17.97 -24.61
CA LYS A 466 -10.28 18.38 -25.84
C LYS A 466 -10.38 19.90 -25.94
N GLY A 467 -10.12 20.43 -27.14
CA GLY A 467 -10.07 21.87 -27.42
C GLY A 467 -8.88 22.62 -26.80
N LYS A 468 -7.99 21.94 -26.06
CA LYS A 468 -6.80 22.52 -25.42
C LYS A 468 -5.54 22.16 -26.19
N ASP A 469 -4.52 23.01 -26.10
CA ASP A 469 -3.19 22.71 -26.62
C ASP A 469 -2.53 21.68 -25.70
N VAL A 470 -1.97 20.61 -26.26
CA VAL A 470 -1.39 19.51 -25.48
C VAL A 470 0.12 19.58 -25.58
N LEU A 471 0.77 19.95 -24.46
CA LEU A 471 2.22 19.97 -24.31
C LEU A 471 2.70 18.67 -23.64
N ILE A 472 3.45 17.86 -24.35
CA ILE A 472 4.05 16.63 -23.86
C ILE A 472 5.51 16.90 -23.48
N ILE A 473 5.92 16.51 -22.26
CA ILE A 473 7.32 16.61 -21.81
C ILE A 473 7.77 15.24 -21.31
N ALA A 474 8.58 14.56 -22.12
CA ALA A 474 9.01 13.18 -21.91
C ALA A 474 10.52 13.08 -21.68
N GLY A 475 10.94 12.46 -20.58
CA GLY A 475 12.36 12.17 -20.31
C GLY A 475 12.69 10.67 -20.43
N GLY A 476 13.55 10.31 -21.37
CA GLY A 476 14.04 8.94 -21.58
C GLY A 476 12.90 7.94 -21.78
N ILE A 477 12.81 6.95 -20.88
CA ILE A 477 11.73 5.95 -20.90
C ILE A 477 10.35 6.53 -20.57
N GLY A 478 10.28 7.74 -20.01
CA GLY A 478 9.00 8.45 -19.76
C GLY A 478 8.20 8.72 -21.03
N LEU A 479 8.79 8.57 -22.22
CA LEU A 479 8.06 8.58 -23.49
C LEU A 479 7.13 7.37 -23.64
N VAL A 480 7.46 6.20 -23.06
CA VAL A 480 6.64 4.98 -23.14
C VAL A 480 5.20 5.20 -22.65
N PRO A 481 4.95 5.70 -21.42
CA PRO A 481 3.59 6.00 -20.97
C PRO A 481 2.93 7.16 -21.73
N LEU A 482 3.69 8.17 -22.15
CA LEU A 482 3.16 9.34 -22.86
C LEU A 482 2.80 9.03 -24.32
N ARG A 483 3.42 8.03 -24.94
CA ARG A 483 3.12 7.57 -26.30
C ARG A 483 1.65 7.19 -26.47
N SER A 484 1.04 6.57 -25.45
CA SER A 484 -0.38 6.26 -25.47
C SER A 484 -1.24 7.51 -25.62
N LEU A 485 -0.89 8.60 -24.92
CA LEU A 485 -1.58 9.88 -25.01
C LEU A 485 -1.32 10.57 -26.34
N ILE A 486 -0.05 10.63 -26.78
CA ILE A 486 0.34 11.19 -28.08
C ILE A 486 -0.48 10.56 -29.20
N ASN A 487 -0.49 9.23 -29.29
CA ASN A 487 -1.18 8.51 -30.35
C ASN A 487 -2.71 8.63 -30.25
N THR A 488 -3.26 8.89 -29.06
CA THR A 488 -4.69 9.19 -28.89
C THR A 488 -5.03 10.58 -29.43
N VAL A 489 -4.20 11.58 -29.14
CA VAL A 489 -4.37 12.94 -29.67
C VAL A 489 -4.19 12.98 -31.19
N ILE A 490 -3.25 12.21 -31.74
CA ILE A 490 -3.04 12.10 -33.19
C ILE A 490 -4.24 11.42 -33.86
N ALA A 491 -4.77 10.34 -33.27
CA ALA A 491 -5.89 9.60 -33.86
C ALA A 491 -7.20 10.43 -33.96
N ASP A 492 -7.39 11.40 -33.06
CA ASP A 492 -8.56 12.30 -33.05
C ASP A 492 -8.11 13.77 -33.11
N ARG A 493 -7.23 14.09 -34.07
CA ARG A 493 -6.48 15.36 -34.08
C ARG A 493 -7.38 16.58 -34.07
N GLU A 494 -8.52 16.55 -34.76
CA GLU A 494 -9.46 17.67 -34.85
C GLU A 494 -10.11 18.04 -33.51
N ALA A 495 -10.18 17.10 -32.56
CA ALA A 495 -10.74 17.34 -31.24
C ALA A 495 -9.80 18.15 -30.32
N TYR A 496 -8.54 18.38 -30.72
CA TYR A 496 -7.53 19.04 -29.91
C TYR A 496 -6.94 20.28 -30.60
N GLY A 497 -6.59 21.29 -29.80
CA GLY A 497 -5.24 21.84 -29.67
C GLY A 497 -4.26 22.06 -30.82
N ARG A 498 -3.14 22.70 -30.50
CA ARG A 498 -1.78 22.32 -30.95
C ARG A 498 -1.30 21.08 -30.20
N LEU A 499 -0.48 20.26 -30.84
CA LEU A 499 0.26 19.18 -30.18
C LEU A 499 1.75 19.54 -30.18
N ILE A 500 2.32 19.70 -28.98
CA ILE A 500 3.73 20.09 -28.79
C ILE A 500 4.41 18.95 -28.04
N ILE A 501 5.50 18.40 -28.57
CA ILE A 501 6.21 17.27 -27.98
C ILE A 501 7.65 17.66 -27.71
N CYS A 502 8.02 17.72 -26.43
CA CYS A 502 9.40 17.86 -25.99
C CYS A 502 9.93 16.51 -25.49
N TYR A 503 10.97 15.99 -26.14
CA TYR A 503 11.59 14.72 -25.78
C TYR A 503 13.08 14.89 -25.46
N GLY A 504 13.49 14.45 -24.27
CA GLY A 504 14.89 14.46 -23.84
C GLY A 504 15.41 13.06 -23.55
N SER A 505 16.63 12.73 -23.93
CA SER A 505 17.31 11.49 -23.53
C SER A 505 18.76 11.73 -23.12
N LYS A 506 19.42 10.76 -22.49
CA LYS A 506 20.83 10.88 -22.10
C LYS A 506 21.75 10.90 -23.31
N SER A 507 21.44 10.10 -24.32
CA SER A 507 22.17 9.98 -25.58
C SER A 507 21.23 9.75 -26.75
N ASP A 508 21.71 9.98 -27.97
CA ASP A 508 20.96 9.75 -29.21
C ASP A 508 20.67 8.26 -29.45
N GLN A 509 21.53 7.36 -28.97
CA GLN A 509 21.33 5.90 -29.02
C GLN A 509 20.19 5.40 -28.11
N GLU A 510 19.84 6.18 -27.09
CA GLU A 510 18.75 5.88 -26.16
C GLU A 510 17.40 6.48 -26.60
N LEU A 511 17.32 7.12 -27.78
CA LEU A 511 16.08 7.72 -28.26
C LEU A 511 15.10 6.66 -28.79
N LEU A 512 13.96 6.54 -28.11
CA LEU A 512 12.92 5.57 -28.44
C LEU A 512 12.10 5.97 -29.69
N PHE A 513 11.38 5.00 -30.25
CA PHE A 513 10.35 5.19 -31.29
C PHE A 513 10.83 5.96 -32.53
N GLY A 514 11.99 5.60 -33.10
CA GLY A 514 12.60 6.30 -34.23
C GLY A 514 11.67 6.60 -35.40
N ASN A 515 10.83 5.63 -35.81
CA ASN A 515 9.87 5.82 -36.90
C ASN A 515 8.79 6.87 -36.56
N GLU A 516 8.25 6.84 -35.34
CA GLU A 516 7.24 7.82 -34.90
C GLU A 516 7.85 9.20 -34.72
N ARG A 517 9.08 9.29 -34.19
CA ARG A 517 9.79 10.57 -34.10
C ARG A 517 10.01 11.20 -35.46
N LYS A 518 10.36 10.40 -36.47
CA LYS A 518 10.50 10.88 -37.85
C LYS A 518 9.16 11.38 -38.39
N MET A 519 8.07 10.65 -38.15
CA MET A 519 6.72 11.08 -38.52
C MET A 519 6.33 12.40 -37.83
N TRP A 520 6.65 12.57 -36.54
CA TRP A 520 6.35 13.81 -35.81
C TRP A 520 7.17 15.01 -36.31
N ASP A 521 8.38 14.77 -36.80
CA ASP A 521 9.25 15.81 -37.38
C ASP A 521 8.76 16.25 -38.78
N GLU A 522 8.21 15.32 -39.55
CA GLU A 522 7.70 15.56 -40.92
C GLU A 522 6.26 16.11 -40.95
N ASP A 523 5.46 15.91 -39.89
CA ASP A 523 4.06 16.36 -39.81
C ASP A 523 3.96 17.81 -39.33
N PRO A 524 3.51 18.77 -40.17
CA PRO A 524 3.43 20.19 -39.81
C PRO A 524 2.35 20.49 -38.76
N SER A 525 1.46 19.54 -38.44
CA SER A 525 0.45 19.68 -37.39
C SER A 525 0.98 19.35 -35.98
N ILE A 526 2.23 18.87 -35.90
CA ILE A 526 2.94 18.48 -34.67
C ILE A 526 4.17 19.37 -34.51
N GLU A 527 4.28 20.02 -33.36
CA GLU A 527 5.49 20.75 -33.00
C GLU A 527 6.42 19.85 -32.18
N PHE A 528 7.44 19.28 -32.83
CA PHE A 528 8.35 18.34 -32.20
C PHE A 528 9.73 18.96 -31.87
N HIS A 529 10.16 18.79 -30.62
CA HIS A 529 11.46 19.23 -30.13
C HIS A 529 12.17 18.07 -29.43
N VAL A 530 13.38 17.75 -29.88
CA VAL A 530 14.23 16.70 -29.29
C VAL A 530 15.57 17.25 -28.83
N THR A 531 16.05 16.79 -27.68
CA THR A 531 17.39 17.07 -27.18
C THR A 531 18.03 15.84 -26.56
N VAL A 532 19.35 15.78 -26.55
CA VAL A 532 20.11 14.76 -25.83
C VAL A 532 21.12 15.42 -24.90
N ASP A 533 21.37 14.83 -23.74
CA ASP A 533 22.38 15.36 -22.81
C ASP A 533 23.79 15.27 -23.44
N ARG A 534 24.04 14.21 -24.22
CA ARG A 534 25.30 13.96 -24.95
C ARG A 534 25.01 13.41 -26.33
N GLY A 535 25.40 14.14 -27.37
CA GLY A 535 25.29 13.68 -28.76
C GLY A 535 26.51 12.86 -29.18
N SER A 536 26.28 11.80 -29.97
CA SER A 536 27.32 11.16 -30.77
C SER A 536 27.91 12.13 -31.82
N PRO A 537 29.06 11.80 -32.45
CA PRO A 537 29.60 12.62 -33.54
C PRO A 537 28.64 12.86 -34.71
N ASP A 538 27.69 11.96 -34.92
CA ASP A 538 26.69 12.03 -36.00
C ASP A 538 25.42 12.78 -35.59
N TRP A 539 25.30 13.19 -34.32
CA TRP A 539 24.13 13.90 -33.82
C TRP A 539 24.14 15.37 -34.25
N THR A 540 23.13 15.77 -35.01
CA THR A 540 22.97 17.16 -35.52
C THR A 540 21.86 17.94 -34.80
N GLY A 541 21.18 17.34 -33.83
CA GLY A 541 20.07 17.96 -33.09
C GLY A 541 20.53 18.81 -31.89
N LYS A 542 19.56 19.27 -31.09
CA LYS A 542 19.85 20.05 -29.87
C LYS A 542 20.62 19.20 -28.85
N ILE A 543 21.54 19.84 -28.12
CA ILE A 543 22.31 19.23 -27.03
C ILE A 543 22.02 20.00 -25.74
N GLY A 544 21.67 19.26 -24.69
CA GLY A 544 21.34 19.80 -23.37
C GLY A 544 20.18 19.05 -22.71
N VAL A 545 19.98 19.34 -21.42
CA VAL A 545 18.87 18.76 -20.64
C VAL A 545 17.51 19.25 -21.17
N ILE A 546 16.46 18.44 -21.05
CA ILE A 546 15.12 18.74 -21.59
C ILE A 546 14.55 20.12 -21.22
N THR A 547 14.94 20.66 -20.06
CA THR A 547 14.47 21.96 -19.58
C THR A 547 14.97 23.13 -20.44
N THR A 548 16.00 22.94 -21.27
CA THR A 548 16.46 23.96 -22.23
C THR A 548 15.47 24.19 -23.37
N LEU A 549 14.59 23.23 -23.65
CA LEU A 549 13.57 23.35 -24.70
C LEU A 549 12.43 24.29 -24.30
N ILE A 550 12.08 24.32 -23.00
CA ILE A 550 10.87 24.99 -22.49
C ILE A 550 10.89 26.52 -22.69
N PRO A 551 11.98 27.25 -22.43
CA PRO A 551 12.03 28.70 -22.62
C PRO A 551 11.65 29.15 -24.04
N GLU A 552 12.04 28.39 -25.06
CA GLU A 552 11.83 28.71 -26.48
C GLU A 552 10.39 28.49 -26.94
N LEU A 553 9.58 27.74 -26.18
CA LEU A 553 8.20 27.43 -26.57
C LEU A 553 7.30 28.67 -26.52
N ALA A 554 6.57 28.91 -27.61
CA ALA A 554 5.46 29.85 -27.65
C ALA A 554 4.18 29.16 -27.17
N LEU A 555 3.82 29.36 -25.90
CA LEU A 555 2.68 28.72 -25.23
C LEU A 555 1.56 29.71 -24.97
N ASP A 556 0.33 29.31 -25.27
CA ASP A 556 -0.88 29.96 -24.78
C ASP A 556 -1.18 29.42 -23.37
N LEU A 557 -0.92 30.23 -22.33
CA LEU A 557 -0.98 29.78 -20.95
C LEU A 557 -2.39 29.41 -20.47
N GLU A 558 -3.44 29.97 -21.09
CA GLU A 558 -4.86 29.69 -20.73
C GLU A 558 -5.39 28.43 -21.41
N ARG A 559 -4.82 28.10 -22.57
CA ARG A 559 -5.27 26.98 -23.41
C ARG A 559 -4.35 25.76 -23.38
N THR A 560 -3.12 25.88 -22.90
CA THR A 560 -2.16 24.76 -22.90
C THR A 560 -2.26 23.92 -21.63
N ILE A 561 -2.30 22.60 -21.78
CA ILE A 561 -2.17 21.62 -20.70
C ILE A 561 -0.87 20.83 -20.90
N ALA A 562 -0.04 20.77 -19.86
CA ALA A 562 1.22 20.05 -19.86
C ALA A 562 1.05 18.63 -19.27
N CYS A 563 1.52 17.61 -19.99
CA CYS A 563 1.54 16.21 -19.56
C CYS A 563 2.99 15.72 -19.50
N ILE A 564 3.45 15.36 -18.30
CA ILE A 564 4.88 15.21 -18.00
C ILE A 564 5.16 13.82 -17.43
N CYS A 565 6.20 13.15 -17.96
CA CYS A 565 6.66 11.87 -17.44
C CYS A 565 8.16 11.68 -17.66
N GLY A 566 8.86 11.22 -16.65
CA GLY A 566 10.29 10.92 -16.74
C GLY A 566 10.92 10.65 -15.36
N PRO A 567 12.25 10.71 -15.26
CA PRO A 567 12.96 10.44 -14.02
C PRO A 567 12.54 11.40 -12.88
N PRO A 568 12.52 10.96 -11.60
CA PRO A 568 12.09 11.79 -10.48
C PRO A 568 12.73 13.18 -10.42
N ILE A 569 14.05 13.27 -10.62
CA ILE A 569 14.78 14.55 -10.61
C ILE A 569 14.29 15.53 -11.69
N MET A 570 13.77 15.01 -12.82
CA MET A 570 13.31 15.82 -13.95
C MET A 570 12.09 16.66 -13.58
N TYR A 571 11.14 16.12 -12.80
CA TYR A 571 9.91 16.83 -12.46
C TYR A 571 10.22 18.18 -11.79
N ARG A 572 11.16 18.19 -10.83
CA ARG A 572 11.55 19.42 -10.13
C ARG A 572 12.01 20.51 -11.09
N PHE A 573 12.90 20.19 -12.04
CA PHE A 573 13.45 21.20 -12.94
C PHE A 573 12.47 21.60 -14.05
N VAL A 574 11.65 20.67 -14.54
CA VAL A 574 10.59 21.00 -15.51
C VAL A 574 9.54 21.92 -14.87
N LEU A 575 9.11 21.64 -13.64
CA LEU A 575 8.16 22.49 -12.91
C LEU A 575 8.73 23.89 -12.67
N LEU A 576 10.02 24.02 -12.36
CA LEU A 576 10.69 25.32 -12.24
C LEU A 576 10.74 26.08 -13.58
N ALA A 577 11.02 25.39 -14.69
CA ALA A 577 11.04 25.98 -16.02
C ALA A 577 9.64 26.40 -16.51
N LEU A 578 8.60 25.63 -16.21
CA LEU A 578 7.21 26.03 -16.49
C LEU A 578 6.79 27.21 -15.61
N LYS A 579 7.18 27.21 -14.34
CA LYS A 579 6.90 28.31 -13.41
C LYS A 579 7.55 29.63 -13.85
N SER A 580 8.76 29.61 -14.42
CA SER A 580 9.40 30.83 -14.93
C SER A 580 8.64 31.45 -16.12
N LYS A 581 7.88 30.65 -16.86
CA LYS A 581 6.93 31.12 -17.90
C LYS A 581 5.55 31.50 -17.34
N ARG A 582 5.35 31.43 -16.03
CA ARG A 582 4.05 31.62 -15.34
C ARG A 582 2.99 30.62 -15.80
N PHE A 583 3.40 29.40 -16.15
CA PHE A 583 2.47 28.35 -16.55
C PHE A 583 1.55 27.97 -15.37
N PRO A 584 0.22 27.90 -15.58
CA PRO A 584 -0.71 27.62 -14.48
C PRO A 584 -0.51 26.21 -13.92
N GLU A 585 -0.42 26.10 -12.59
CA GLU A 585 -0.19 24.82 -11.92
C GLU A 585 -1.36 23.85 -12.16
N GLU A 586 -2.57 24.37 -12.28
CA GLU A 586 -3.81 23.66 -12.60
C GLU A 586 -3.87 23.12 -14.03
N ASN A 587 -2.90 23.45 -14.88
CA ASN A 587 -2.82 22.92 -16.24
C ASN A 587 -1.71 21.86 -16.37
N ILE A 588 -1.22 21.30 -15.25
CA ILE A 588 -0.11 20.34 -15.25
C ILE A 588 -0.59 18.96 -14.76
N TYR A 589 -0.34 17.94 -15.59
CA TYR A 589 -0.45 16.53 -15.25
C TYR A 589 0.93 15.86 -15.19
N LEU A 590 1.15 15.07 -14.15
CA LEU A 590 2.38 14.31 -13.92
C LEU A 590 2.04 12.82 -13.87
N SER A 591 2.72 11.99 -14.67
CA SER A 591 2.62 10.52 -14.56
C SER A 591 3.78 10.00 -13.72
N LEU A 592 3.52 9.60 -12.48
CA LEU A 592 4.54 9.19 -11.51
C LEU A 592 4.85 7.69 -11.55
N GLU A 593 6.13 7.34 -11.44
CA GLU A 593 6.58 5.97 -11.25
C GLU A 593 6.78 5.64 -9.76
N ARG A 594 6.32 4.47 -9.31
CA ARG A 594 6.55 3.94 -7.96
C ARG A 594 6.72 2.43 -7.98
N ARG A 595 7.34 1.88 -6.92
CA ARG A 595 7.39 0.43 -6.71
C ARG A 595 5.97 -0.07 -6.43
N MET A 596 5.51 -1.08 -7.16
CA MET A 596 4.23 -1.74 -6.95
C MET A 596 4.43 -3.25 -6.92
N LYS A 597 3.64 -3.94 -6.10
CA LYS A 597 3.62 -5.41 -6.01
C LYS A 597 2.23 -6.02 -6.11
N CYS A 598 1.19 -5.23 -5.93
CA CYS A 598 -0.18 -5.73 -5.95
C CYS A 598 -1.05 -5.10 -7.04
N GLY A 599 -0.74 -3.88 -7.52
CA GLY A 599 -1.62 -3.08 -8.38
C GLY A 599 -2.94 -2.59 -7.75
N VAL A 600 -3.33 -3.09 -6.56
CA VAL A 600 -4.68 -2.94 -6.01
C VAL A 600 -4.79 -2.20 -4.66
N GLY A 601 -3.76 -1.47 -4.24
CA GLY A 601 -3.78 -0.64 -3.02
C GLY A 601 -3.61 -1.40 -1.70
N LYS A 602 -2.97 -2.58 -1.70
CA LYS A 602 -2.87 -3.45 -0.51
C LYS A 602 -1.45 -3.63 0.05
N CYS A 603 -0.42 -3.56 -0.81
CA CYS A 603 0.97 -3.80 -0.39
C CYS A 603 1.63 -2.60 0.32
N GLY A 604 1.23 -1.36 -0.01
CA GLY A 604 1.83 -0.13 0.55
C GLY A 604 3.11 0.36 -0.13
N HIS A 605 3.72 -0.37 -1.06
CA HIS A 605 4.95 0.05 -1.75
C HIS A 605 4.80 1.38 -2.50
N CYS A 606 3.66 1.56 -3.18
CA CYS A 606 3.40 2.71 -4.03
C CYS A 606 2.82 3.91 -3.26
N GLN A 607 2.81 3.87 -1.93
CA GLN A 607 2.12 4.85 -1.11
C GLN A 607 2.93 6.15 -0.96
N ILE A 608 2.31 7.28 -1.32
CA ILE A 608 2.77 8.65 -1.09
C ILE A 608 1.80 9.28 -0.11
N ASN A 609 2.23 9.47 1.14
CA ASN A 609 1.35 9.93 2.23
C ASN A 609 0.04 9.12 2.32
N ASN A 610 -1.11 9.74 2.08
CA ASN A 610 -2.44 9.11 2.06
C ASN A 610 -2.85 8.54 0.69
N SER A 611 -2.05 8.74 -0.37
CA SER A 611 -2.38 8.32 -1.72
C SER A 611 -1.64 7.03 -2.13
N TYR A 612 -2.35 6.14 -2.83
CA TYR A 612 -1.79 4.94 -3.45
C TYR A 612 -1.67 5.15 -4.96
N VAL A 613 -0.44 5.26 -5.48
CA VAL A 613 -0.21 5.51 -6.92
C VAL A 613 -0.85 4.47 -7.84
N CYS A 614 -1.02 3.21 -7.41
CA CYS A 614 -1.73 2.20 -8.22
C CYS A 614 -3.26 2.41 -8.34
N GLN A 615 -3.87 3.22 -7.47
CA GLN A 615 -5.31 3.48 -7.45
C GLN A 615 -5.63 4.94 -7.79
N ASP A 616 -4.91 5.88 -7.18
CA ASP A 616 -5.14 7.32 -7.34
C ASP A 616 -4.32 7.92 -8.48
N GLY A 617 -3.18 7.30 -8.80
CA GLY A 617 -2.31 7.65 -9.93
C GLY A 617 -2.33 6.56 -11.00
N PRO A 618 -1.30 6.40 -11.85
CA PRO A 618 -0.03 7.11 -11.82
C PRO A 618 -0.12 8.54 -12.34
N VAL A 619 -1.17 8.87 -13.10
CA VAL A 619 -1.41 10.22 -13.59
C VAL A 619 -2.08 11.07 -12.51
N TYR A 620 -1.40 12.13 -12.09
CA TYR A 620 -1.88 13.10 -11.11
C TYR A 620 -1.98 14.48 -11.72
N HIS A 621 -2.99 15.21 -11.28
CA HIS A 621 -3.02 16.66 -11.40
C HIS A 621 -2.05 17.29 -10.40
N TYR A 622 -1.15 18.17 -10.84
CA TYR A 622 -0.05 18.68 -10.00
C TYR A 622 -0.52 19.32 -8.66
N PRO A 623 -1.58 20.14 -8.62
CA PRO A 623 -2.14 20.67 -7.38
C PRO A 623 -2.50 19.62 -6.33
N ALA A 624 -2.89 18.40 -6.74
CA ALA A 624 -3.24 17.32 -5.82
C ALA A 624 -2.03 16.72 -5.09
N ILE A 625 -0.82 16.88 -5.65
CA ILE A 625 0.39 16.23 -5.14
C ILE A 625 1.51 17.20 -4.75
N LYS A 626 1.43 18.50 -5.10
CA LYS A 626 2.49 19.49 -4.79
C LYS A 626 2.79 19.65 -3.30
N GLY A 627 1.80 19.41 -2.43
CA GLY A 627 1.95 19.45 -0.97
C GLY A 627 2.34 18.11 -0.36
N LEU A 628 2.41 17.04 -1.15
CA LEU A 628 2.76 15.71 -0.66
C LEU A 628 4.27 15.54 -0.70
N LYS A 629 4.91 15.62 0.47
CA LYS A 629 6.32 15.24 0.63
C LYS A 629 6.54 13.83 0.06
N GLU A 630 7.66 13.62 -0.64
CA GLU A 630 8.01 12.37 -1.34
C GLU A 630 7.27 12.13 -2.67
N ALA A 631 6.41 13.05 -3.14
CA ALA A 631 5.76 12.92 -4.44
C ALA A 631 6.70 13.23 -5.62
N LEU A 632 7.53 14.27 -5.49
CA LEU A 632 8.35 14.87 -6.56
C LEU A 632 9.78 15.13 -6.10
#